data_AF-A0A6P8J5U5-F1
#
_entry.id   AF-A0A6P8J5U5-F1
#
_cell.length_a   1.000
_cell.length_b   1.000
_cell.length_c   1.000
_cell.angle_alpha   90.00
_cell.angle_beta   90.00
_cell.angle_gamma   90.00
#
_symmetry.space_group_name_H-M   'P 1'
#
loop_
_entity.id
_entity.type
_entity.pdbx_description
1 polymer ?
#
loop_
_entity_poly.entity_id
_entity_poly.type
_entity_poly.pdbx_seq_one_letter_code
_entity_poly.pdbx_strand_id
1 'polypeptide(L)'
;MPLSESKRYARFNVGKMMKARKDQRNKVAMAHISLQENNRKLDSMGVKKRRLEDKIVEMKENIQSLSNEHQVLNQNPSAVVNRQNSPTCDDHGNNLRCNRTMNKRRSETFNSALRIHGGTSTNTLPAISGLVDTLAVKGSKGELTSVISRKRKLCNQVFPQIYNSSVKKFEDSQENLLRSISTYFTRGVIGKRKYRSLYRVLSMKKAKRKGKKLERIKIMSCKVARLLPYNKMIAA
;
A
#
# COMPACT_ATOMS: atom_id res chain seq x y z
N MET A 1 -46.46 102.07 -67.56
CA MET A 1 -45.20 101.36 -67.29
C MET A 1 -45.18 100.94 -65.82
N PRO A 2 -45.04 99.64 -65.47
CA PRO A 2 -44.91 99.22 -64.08
C PRO A 2 -43.43 99.20 -63.65
N LEU A 3 -43.15 99.72 -62.45
CA LEU A 3 -41.83 99.77 -61.83
C LEU A 3 -41.47 98.42 -61.19
N SER A 4 -40.24 97.96 -61.43
CA SER A 4 -39.70 96.65 -61.05
C SER A 4 -39.54 96.44 -59.54
N GLU A 5 -39.95 95.28 -59.03
CA GLU A 5 -39.70 94.85 -57.66
C GLU A 5 -38.21 94.59 -57.38
N SER A 6 -37.72 95.18 -56.29
CA SER A 6 -36.35 95.04 -55.79
C SER A 6 -36.10 93.65 -55.20
N LYS A 7 -35.11 92.93 -55.74
CA LYS A 7 -34.64 91.63 -55.22
C LYS A 7 -34.05 91.79 -53.81
N ARG A 8 -34.76 91.32 -52.78
CA ARG A 8 -34.23 91.19 -51.41
C ARG A 8 -33.26 90.00 -51.34
N TYR A 9 -31.98 90.27 -51.12
CA TYR A 9 -30.97 89.22 -50.87
C TYR A 9 -31.09 88.71 -49.43
N ALA A 10 -31.26 87.38 -49.27
CA ALA A 10 -31.22 86.73 -47.96
C ALA A 10 -29.81 86.84 -47.36
N ARG A 11 -29.65 87.63 -46.30
CA ARG A 11 -28.38 87.78 -45.59
C ARG A 11 -27.96 86.44 -44.94
N PHE A 12 -26.71 86.02 -45.16
CA PHE A 12 -26.14 84.81 -44.58
C PHE A 12 -26.20 84.85 -43.04
N ASN A 13 -26.82 83.85 -42.42
CA ASN A 13 -27.02 83.81 -40.97
C ASN A 13 -25.76 83.29 -40.26
N VAL A 14 -24.82 84.20 -40.00
CA VAL A 14 -23.56 83.93 -39.28
C VAL A 14 -23.79 83.27 -37.92
N GLY A 15 -24.86 83.64 -37.21
CA GLY A 15 -25.21 83.03 -35.92
C GLY A 15 -25.48 81.53 -36.00
N LYS A 16 -26.24 81.09 -37.02
CA LYS A 16 -26.46 79.65 -37.30
C LYS A 16 -25.16 78.93 -37.63
N MET A 17 -24.29 79.53 -38.44
CA MET A 17 -22.98 78.95 -38.78
C MET A 17 -22.08 78.81 -37.54
N MET A 18 -22.01 79.84 -36.68
CA MET A 18 -21.20 79.81 -35.47
C MET A 18 -21.71 78.78 -34.46
N LYS A 19 -23.03 78.63 -34.32
CA LYS A 19 -23.64 77.55 -33.52
C LYS A 19 -23.28 76.16 -34.06
N ALA A 20 -23.41 75.95 -35.37
CA ALA A 20 -23.03 74.67 -36.00
C ALA A 20 -21.54 74.34 -35.80
N ARG A 21 -20.65 75.35 -35.88
CA ARG A 21 -19.20 75.16 -35.60
C ARG A 21 -18.94 74.79 -34.14
N LYS A 22 -19.64 75.41 -33.19
CA LYS A 22 -19.53 75.09 -31.76
C LYS A 22 -20.02 73.67 -31.49
N ASP A 23 -21.16 73.29 -32.05
CA ASP A 23 -21.72 71.94 -31.90
C ASP A 23 -20.79 70.89 -32.51
N GLN A 24 -20.18 71.20 -33.67
CA GLN A 24 -19.20 70.30 -34.29
C GLN A 24 -17.94 70.13 -33.43
N ARG A 25 -17.41 71.21 -32.85
CA ARG A 25 -16.26 71.13 -31.93
C ARG A 25 -16.59 70.30 -30.69
N ASN A 26 -17.79 70.48 -30.12
CA ASN A 26 -18.25 69.70 -28.98
C ASN A 26 -18.39 68.21 -29.33
N LYS A 27 -18.94 67.88 -30.51
CA LYS A 27 -19.04 66.49 -30.99
C LYS A 27 -17.66 65.85 -31.16
N VAL A 28 -16.70 66.57 -31.73
CA VAL A 28 -15.32 66.09 -31.89
C VAL A 28 -14.64 65.87 -30.54
N ALA A 29 -14.82 66.80 -29.58
CA ALA A 29 -14.28 66.64 -28.23
C ALA A 29 -14.86 65.42 -27.50
N MET A 30 -16.17 65.20 -27.59
CA MET A 30 -16.84 64.02 -27.02
C MET A 30 -16.35 62.72 -27.66
N ALA A 31 -16.16 62.70 -28.98
CA ALA A 31 -15.62 61.55 -29.69
C ALA A 31 -14.18 61.23 -29.26
N HIS A 32 -13.35 62.25 -29.03
CA HIS A 32 -11.97 62.07 -28.56
C HIS A 32 -11.92 61.47 -27.15
N ILE A 33 -12.77 61.92 -26.23
CA ILE A 33 -12.87 61.35 -24.87
C ILE A 33 -13.30 59.88 -24.95
N SER A 34 -14.32 59.57 -25.75
CA SER A 34 -14.79 58.20 -25.92
C SER A 34 -13.74 57.28 -26.53
N LEU A 35 -12.98 57.75 -27.53
CA LEU A 35 -11.85 57.01 -28.10
C LEU A 35 -10.75 56.74 -27.07
N GLN A 36 -10.44 57.72 -26.22
CA GLN A 36 -9.44 57.56 -25.17
C GLN A 36 -9.87 56.51 -24.13
N GLU A 37 -11.14 56.50 -23.73
CA GLU A 37 -11.68 55.49 -22.82
C GLU A 37 -11.67 54.07 -23.43
N ASN A 38 -12.02 53.96 -24.71
CA ASN A 38 -12.00 52.67 -25.41
C ASN A 38 -10.57 52.13 -25.57
N ASN A 39 -9.60 52.99 -25.86
CA ASN A 39 -8.19 52.60 -25.91
C ASN A 39 -7.69 52.09 -24.55
N ARG A 40 -8.03 52.77 -23.44
CA ARG A 40 -7.70 52.28 -22.08
C ARG A 40 -8.31 50.91 -21.78
N LYS A 41 -9.56 50.67 -22.20
CA LYS A 41 -10.21 49.36 -22.05
C LYS A 41 -9.49 48.30 -22.89
N LEU A 42 -9.12 48.62 -24.12
CA LEU A 42 -8.41 47.72 -25.02
C LEU A 42 -7.03 47.33 -24.45
N ASP A 43 -6.29 48.29 -23.91
CA ASP A 43 -5.01 48.04 -23.23
C ASP A 43 -5.19 47.11 -22.03
N SER A 44 -6.21 47.36 -21.19
CA SER A 44 -6.50 46.52 -20.02
C SER A 44 -6.86 45.07 -20.42
N MET A 45 -7.61 44.92 -21.51
CA MET A 45 -7.94 43.61 -22.07
C MET A 45 -6.73 42.91 -22.67
N GLY A 46 -5.84 43.66 -23.33
CA GLY A 46 -4.57 43.14 -23.86
C GLY A 46 -3.67 42.56 -22.77
N VAL A 47 -3.55 43.25 -21.63
CA VAL A 47 -2.80 42.75 -20.45
C VAL A 47 -3.46 41.49 -19.88
N LYS A 48 -4.80 41.47 -19.77
CA LYS A 48 -5.53 40.29 -19.27
C LYS A 48 -5.34 39.08 -20.20
N LYS A 49 -5.34 39.29 -21.51
CA LYS A 49 -5.09 38.25 -22.51
C LYS A 49 -3.70 37.63 -22.32
N ARG A 50 -2.64 38.44 -22.23
CA ARG A 50 -1.27 37.94 -22.01
C ARG A 50 -1.16 37.10 -20.74
N ARG A 51 -1.72 37.57 -19.62
CA ARG A 51 -1.73 36.81 -18.35
C ARG A 51 -2.42 35.46 -18.45
N LEU A 52 -3.45 35.33 -19.28
CA LEU A 52 -4.14 34.06 -19.50
C LEU A 52 -3.34 33.14 -20.42
N GLU A 53 -2.68 33.68 -21.43
CA GLU A 53 -1.76 32.94 -22.29
C GLU A 53 -0.59 32.35 -21.49
N ASP A 54 0.02 33.13 -20.58
CA ASP A 54 1.08 32.66 -19.69
C ASP A 54 0.62 31.49 -18.80
N LYS A 55 -0.58 31.58 -18.21
CA LYS A 55 -1.17 30.49 -17.41
C LYS A 55 -1.43 29.23 -18.23
N ILE A 56 -1.83 29.37 -19.49
CA ILE A 56 -2.05 28.23 -20.37
C ILE A 56 -0.71 27.53 -20.68
N VAL A 57 0.37 28.29 -20.88
CA VAL A 57 1.71 27.72 -21.08
C VAL A 57 2.15 26.95 -19.85
N GLU A 58 2.05 27.55 -18.66
CA GLU A 58 2.39 26.90 -17.39
C GLU A 58 1.58 25.60 -17.16
N MET A 59 0.26 25.62 -17.42
CA MET A 59 -0.56 24.42 -17.33
C MET A 59 -0.17 23.34 -18.33
N LYS A 60 0.21 23.70 -19.57
CA LYS A 60 0.68 22.74 -20.57
C LYS A 60 2.00 22.09 -20.14
N GLU A 61 2.92 22.86 -19.58
CA GLU A 61 4.19 22.34 -19.05
C GLU A 61 3.94 21.37 -17.88
N ASN A 62 3.03 21.71 -16.97
CA ASN A 62 2.63 20.84 -15.85
C ASN A 62 1.94 19.54 -16.33
N ILE A 63 1.09 19.61 -17.35
CA ILE A 63 0.47 18.41 -17.94
C ILE A 63 1.53 17.53 -18.59
N GLN A 64 2.51 18.12 -19.27
CA GLN A 64 3.58 17.39 -19.93
C GLN A 64 4.49 16.69 -18.89
N SER A 65 4.84 17.35 -17.78
CA SER A 65 5.62 16.74 -16.71
C SER A 65 4.90 15.58 -16.03
N LEU A 66 3.61 15.75 -15.70
CA LEU A 66 2.77 14.68 -15.15
C LEU A 66 2.59 13.51 -16.12
N SER A 67 2.42 13.77 -17.42
CA SER A 67 2.31 12.74 -18.45
C SER A 67 3.62 11.94 -18.58
N ASN A 68 4.77 12.61 -18.49
CA ASN A 68 6.08 11.97 -18.52
C ASN A 68 6.27 11.08 -17.27
N GLU A 69 5.85 11.51 -16.07
CA GLU A 69 5.87 10.68 -14.86
C GLU A 69 4.96 9.44 -14.99
N HIS A 70 3.76 9.60 -15.54
CA HIS A 70 2.84 8.49 -15.80
C HIS A 70 3.39 7.50 -16.83
N GLN A 71 4.09 7.96 -17.86
CA GLN A 71 4.73 7.08 -18.84
C GLN A 71 5.89 6.29 -18.21
N VAL A 72 6.69 6.89 -17.32
CA VAL A 72 7.75 6.17 -16.59
C VAL A 72 7.17 5.09 -15.67
N LEU A 73 5.99 5.31 -15.08
CA LEU A 73 5.29 4.31 -14.26
C LEU A 73 4.68 3.17 -15.11
N ASN A 74 4.29 3.43 -16.37
CA ASN A 74 3.63 2.47 -17.26
C ASN A 74 4.56 1.76 -18.26
N GLN A 75 5.84 2.13 -18.34
CA GLN A 75 6.85 1.34 -19.04
C GLN A 75 7.15 0.07 -18.24
N ASN A 76 6.36 -1.00 -18.45
CA ASN A 76 6.81 -2.40 -18.64
C ASN A 76 5.67 -3.44 -18.49
N PRO A 77 4.69 -3.51 -19.40
CA PRO A 77 3.82 -4.69 -19.52
C PRO A 77 4.64 -5.98 -19.84
N SER A 78 5.83 -5.83 -20.43
CA SER A 78 6.76 -6.94 -20.74
C SER A 78 7.19 -7.73 -19.49
N ALA A 79 7.39 -7.09 -18.34
CA ALA A 79 7.92 -7.78 -17.16
C ALA A 79 6.90 -8.73 -16.51
N VAL A 80 5.61 -8.39 -16.54
CA VAL A 80 4.54 -9.24 -15.99
C VAL A 80 4.24 -10.40 -16.92
N VAL A 81 4.12 -10.14 -18.23
CA VAL A 81 3.93 -11.18 -19.25
C VAL A 81 5.10 -12.16 -19.25
N ASN A 82 6.34 -11.67 -19.17
CA ASN A 82 7.51 -12.53 -19.07
C ASN A 82 7.52 -13.39 -17.81
N ARG A 83 6.88 -12.97 -16.70
CA ARG A 83 6.78 -13.77 -15.46
C ARG A 83 5.76 -14.89 -15.56
N GLN A 84 4.68 -14.70 -16.31
CA GLN A 84 3.74 -15.79 -16.62
C GLN A 84 4.45 -16.89 -17.40
N ASN A 85 5.28 -16.52 -18.37
CA ASN A 85 6.11 -17.45 -19.14
C ASN A 85 7.33 -17.97 -18.38
N SER A 86 7.67 -17.38 -17.22
CA SER A 86 8.83 -17.75 -16.42
C SER A 86 8.47 -17.88 -14.92
N PRO A 87 7.70 -18.93 -14.55
CA PRO A 87 7.20 -19.09 -13.20
C PRO A 87 8.33 -19.15 -12.17
N THR A 88 7.99 -18.74 -10.95
CA THR A 88 8.92 -18.65 -9.82
C THR A 88 9.35 -20.03 -9.33
N CYS A 89 8.45 -21.00 -9.44
CA CYS A 89 8.69 -22.38 -9.05
C CYS A 89 8.05 -23.36 -10.02
N ASP A 90 8.52 -24.61 -10.01
CA ASP A 90 7.89 -25.72 -10.71
C ASP A 90 6.59 -26.17 -9.99
N ASP A 91 5.93 -27.19 -10.54
CA ASP A 91 4.73 -27.82 -9.96
C ASP A 91 5.01 -28.44 -8.58
N HIS A 92 6.29 -28.75 -8.32
CA HIS A 92 6.78 -29.23 -7.02
C HIS A 92 7.25 -28.09 -6.09
N GLY A 93 7.04 -26.83 -6.47
CA GLY A 93 7.42 -25.57 -5.83
C GLY A 93 8.90 -25.39 -5.46
N ASN A 94 9.82 -26.04 -6.19
CA ASN A 94 11.25 -25.74 -6.19
C ASN A 94 11.52 -24.44 -6.95
N ASN A 95 12.46 -23.63 -6.47
CA ASN A 95 12.76 -22.36 -7.14
C ASN A 95 13.43 -22.63 -8.50
N LEU A 96 12.85 -22.11 -9.58
CA LEU A 96 13.39 -22.28 -10.95
C LEU A 96 14.39 -21.20 -11.35
N ARG A 97 14.63 -20.21 -10.48
CA ARG A 97 15.34 -18.98 -10.81
C ARG A 97 16.54 -18.77 -9.91
N CYS A 98 17.54 -18.06 -10.43
CA CYS A 98 18.71 -17.68 -9.66
C CYS A 98 18.33 -16.78 -8.48
N ASN A 99 19.18 -16.78 -7.45
CA ASN A 99 18.93 -16.05 -6.20
C ASN A 99 18.72 -14.54 -6.43
N ARG A 100 19.42 -13.93 -7.38
CA ARG A 100 19.27 -12.50 -7.73
C ARG A 100 17.84 -12.19 -8.17
N THR A 101 17.32 -12.96 -9.13
CA THR A 101 15.95 -12.80 -9.63
C THR A 101 14.91 -13.07 -8.55
N MET A 102 15.13 -14.10 -7.73
CA MET A 102 14.26 -14.42 -6.60
C MET A 102 14.20 -13.30 -5.57
N ASN A 103 15.34 -12.71 -5.23
CA ASN A 103 15.40 -11.61 -4.27
C ASN A 103 14.67 -10.37 -4.82
N LYS A 104 14.88 -10.04 -6.10
CA LYS A 104 14.15 -8.95 -6.77
C LYS A 104 12.63 -9.18 -6.72
N ARG A 105 12.16 -10.37 -7.11
CA ARG A 105 10.72 -10.72 -7.05
C ARG A 105 10.16 -10.59 -5.64
N ARG A 106 10.86 -11.10 -4.61
CA ARG A 106 10.43 -10.98 -3.20
C ARG A 106 10.32 -9.52 -2.75
N SER A 107 11.31 -8.68 -3.07
CA SER A 107 11.28 -7.26 -2.72
C SER A 107 10.12 -6.53 -3.40
N GLU A 108 9.86 -6.79 -4.68
CA GLU A 108 8.74 -6.20 -5.40
C GLU A 108 7.38 -6.66 -4.83
N THR A 109 7.21 -7.94 -4.53
CA THR A 109 6.00 -8.48 -3.90
C THR A 109 5.78 -7.82 -2.54
N PHE A 110 6.83 -7.70 -1.72
CA PHE A 110 6.73 -7.10 -0.40
C PHE A 110 6.42 -5.59 -0.46
N ASN A 111 7.06 -4.86 -1.37
CA ASN A 111 6.79 -3.43 -1.59
C ASN A 111 5.36 -3.19 -2.10
N SER A 112 4.85 -4.11 -2.94
CA SER A 112 3.45 -4.05 -3.40
C SER A 112 2.50 -4.31 -2.24
N ALA A 113 2.79 -5.29 -1.39
CA ALA A 113 2.01 -5.57 -0.18
C ALA A 113 2.00 -4.39 0.80
N LEU A 114 3.13 -3.67 0.97
CA LEU A 114 3.20 -2.43 1.75
C LEU A 114 2.22 -1.38 1.22
N ARG A 115 2.20 -1.17 -0.11
CA ARG A 115 1.29 -0.20 -0.74
C ARG A 115 -0.19 -0.59 -0.61
N ILE A 116 -0.50 -1.88 -0.78
CA ILE A 116 -1.89 -2.38 -0.77
C ILE A 116 -2.47 -2.42 0.64
N HIS A 117 -1.69 -2.92 1.62
CA HIS A 117 -2.17 -3.14 2.98
C HIS A 117 -1.81 -2.00 3.96
N GLY A 118 -1.26 -0.89 3.48
CA GLY A 118 -0.97 0.31 4.28
C GLY A 118 0.24 0.18 5.22
N GLY A 119 1.25 -0.60 4.84
CA GLY A 119 2.50 -0.69 5.61
C GLY A 119 3.53 0.36 5.21
N THR A 120 4.38 0.77 6.16
CA THR A 120 5.51 1.68 5.94
C THR A 120 6.85 0.95 6.05
N SER A 121 7.96 1.61 5.73
CA SER A 121 9.31 1.05 5.92
C SER A 121 9.60 0.74 7.40
N THR A 122 8.97 1.46 8.32
CA THR A 122 9.10 1.26 9.77
C THR A 122 8.09 0.24 10.30
N ASN A 123 6.84 0.29 9.84
CA ASN A 123 5.79 -0.63 10.25
C ASN A 123 5.38 -1.56 9.10
N THR A 124 6.02 -2.73 9.07
CA THR A 124 5.79 -3.75 8.04
C THR A 124 4.67 -4.73 8.38
N LEU A 125 4.11 -4.67 9.60
CA LEU A 125 3.11 -5.61 10.08
C LEU A 125 1.86 -5.69 9.19
N PRO A 126 1.27 -4.57 8.70
CA PRO A 126 0.08 -4.63 7.85
C PRO A 126 0.32 -5.41 6.54
N ALA A 127 1.48 -5.23 5.92
CA ALA A 127 1.85 -5.97 4.71
C ALA A 127 2.03 -7.46 4.96
N ILE A 128 2.69 -7.83 6.06
CA ILE A 128 2.87 -9.24 6.43
C ILE A 128 1.51 -9.87 6.74
N SER A 129 0.66 -9.17 7.49
CA SER A 129 -0.69 -9.62 7.82
C SER A 129 -1.53 -9.86 6.56
N GLY A 130 -1.54 -8.91 5.62
CA GLY A 130 -2.26 -9.05 4.35
C GLY A 130 -1.72 -10.19 3.49
N LEU A 131 -0.40 -10.39 3.42
CA LEU A 131 0.17 -11.54 2.71
C LEU A 131 -0.25 -12.88 3.33
N VAL A 132 -0.32 -12.98 4.66
CA VAL A 132 -0.76 -14.21 5.34
C VAL A 132 -2.26 -14.44 5.13
N ASP A 133 -3.06 -13.39 5.21
CA ASP A 133 -4.51 -13.47 5.02
C ASP A 133 -4.87 -13.87 3.58
N THR A 134 -4.23 -13.24 2.59
CA THR A 134 -4.40 -13.63 1.18
C THR A 134 -4.02 -15.08 0.92
N LEU A 135 -2.93 -15.59 1.52
CA LEU A 135 -2.56 -16.99 1.44
C LEU A 135 -3.62 -17.90 2.08
N ALA A 136 -4.18 -17.52 3.22
CA ALA A 136 -5.20 -18.30 3.92
C ALA A 136 -6.53 -18.38 3.15
N VAL A 137 -6.92 -17.30 2.46
CA VAL A 137 -8.18 -17.23 1.70
C VAL A 137 -8.06 -17.87 0.31
N LYS A 138 -6.92 -17.67 -0.37
CA LYS A 138 -6.76 -18.10 -1.77
C LYS A 138 -6.08 -19.47 -1.93
N GLY A 139 -5.22 -19.87 -0.99
CA GLY A 139 -4.48 -21.12 -1.07
C GLY A 139 -5.32 -22.31 -0.58
N SER A 140 -5.32 -23.41 -1.33
CA SER A 140 -5.91 -24.65 -0.81
C SER A 140 -5.04 -25.23 0.30
N LYS A 141 -5.65 -25.96 1.24
CA LYS A 141 -4.93 -26.60 2.36
C LYS A 141 -3.80 -27.52 1.87
N GLY A 142 -4.04 -28.28 0.79
CA GLY A 142 -3.07 -29.21 0.21
C GLY A 142 -1.84 -28.48 -0.34
N GLU A 143 -2.07 -27.44 -1.15
CA GLU A 143 -1.00 -26.63 -1.73
C GLU A 143 -0.19 -25.91 -0.65
N LEU A 144 -0.86 -25.26 0.30
CA LEU A 144 -0.21 -24.54 1.41
C LEU A 144 0.66 -25.48 2.23
N THR A 145 0.15 -26.67 2.60
CA THR A 145 0.91 -27.65 3.36
C THR A 145 2.15 -28.10 2.59
N SER A 146 2.00 -28.36 1.29
CA SER A 146 3.10 -28.77 0.43
C SER A 146 4.17 -27.68 0.30
N VAL A 147 3.78 -26.43 0.03
CA VAL A 147 4.71 -25.31 -0.13
C VAL A 147 5.39 -24.93 1.19
N ILE A 148 4.64 -24.85 2.28
CA ILE A 148 5.15 -24.44 3.60
C ILE A 148 6.14 -25.48 4.15
N SER A 149 5.79 -26.77 4.09
CA SER A 149 6.64 -27.86 4.61
C SER A 149 8.04 -27.89 3.96
N ARG A 150 8.14 -27.47 2.69
CA ARG A 150 9.41 -27.35 1.96
C ARG A 150 10.26 -26.16 2.44
N LYS A 151 9.67 -25.11 3.02
CA LYS A 151 10.40 -23.95 3.56
C LYS A 151 10.86 -24.20 5.00
N ARG A 152 11.95 -24.99 5.13
CA ARG A 152 12.53 -25.38 6.44
C ARG A 152 12.80 -24.20 7.38
N LYS A 153 13.28 -23.06 6.88
CA LYS A 153 13.57 -21.88 7.72
C LYS A 153 12.30 -21.36 8.41
N LEU A 154 11.23 -21.18 7.64
CA LEU A 154 9.93 -20.75 8.16
C LEU A 154 9.38 -21.78 9.15
N CYS A 155 9.39 -23.06 8.78
CA CYS A 155 8.92 -24.13 9.65
C CYS A 155 9.65 -24.15 11.00
N ASN A 156 10.98 -24.03 10.99
CA ASN A 156 11.81 -24.12 12.20
C ASN A 156 11.73 -22.86 13.08
N GLN A 157 11.30 -21.72 12.54
CA GLN A 157 11.17 -20.48 13.28
C GLN A 157 9.75 -20.31 13.84
N VAL A 158 8.73 -20.45 12.98
CA VAL A 158 7.35 -20.10 13.30
C VAL A 158 6.66 -21.20 14.09
N PHE A 159 6.71 -22.46 13.62
CA PHE A 159 5.94 -23.53 14.25
C PHE A 159 6.36 -23.84 15.69
N PRO A 160 7.67 -23.92 16.03
CA PRO A 160 8.06 -24.12 17.41
C PRO A 160 7.59 -23.00 18.33
N GLN A 161 7.52 -21.76 17.87
CA GLN A 161 7.08 -20.64 18.70
C GLN A 161 5.59 -20.78 19.04
N ILE A 162 4.75 -21.01 18.04
CA ILE A 162 3.31 -21.22 18.21
C ILE A 162 3.07 -22.47 19.06
N TYR A 163 3.59 -23.62 18.63
CA TYR A 163 3.33 -24.90 19.26
C TYR A 163 3.87 -25.00 20.68
N ASN A 164 5.11 -24.55 20.93
CA ASN A 164 5.68 -24.64 22.28
C ASN A 164 4.96 -23.71 23.27
N SER A 165 4.36 -22.62 22.81
CA SER A 165 3.51 -21.76 23.65
C SER A 165 2.24 -22.50 24.09
N SER A 166 1.58 -23.20 23.15
CA SER A 166 0.41 -24.03 23.42
C SER A 166 0.75 -25.22 24.32
N VAL A 167 1.90 -25.87 24.10
CA VAL A 167 2.37 -26.97 24.95
C VAL A 167 2.62 -26.50 26.38
N LYS A 168 3.16 -25.29 26.58
CA LYS A 168 3.36 -24.73 27.93
C LYS A 168 2.01 -24.54 28.63
N LYS A 169 1.03 -23.92 27.95
CA LYS A 169 -0.33 -23.75 28.48
C LYS A 169 -0.98 -25.08 28.82
N PHE A 170 -0.85 -26.07 27.93
CA PHE A 170 -1.38 -27.41 28.14
C PHE A 170 -0.72 -28.10 29.34
N GLU A 171 0.60 -28.00 29.51
CA GLU A 171 1.30 -28.62 30.64
C GLU A 171 0.84 -28.13 32.00
N ASP A 172 0.43 -26.87 32.08
CA ASP A 172 -0.06 -26.21 33.29
C ASP A 172 -1.59 -26.32 33.44
N SER A 173 -2.28 -26.99 32.51
CA SER A 173 -3.74 -27.10 32.50
C SER A 173 -4.28 -28.26 33.35
N GLN A 174 -5.56 -28.16 33.73
CA GLN A 174 -6.31 -29.24 34.38
C GLN A 174 -6.38 -30.51 33.52
N GLU A 175 -6.43 -30.36 32.20
CA GLU A 175 -6.45 -31.49 31.28
C GLU A 175 -5.18 -32.34 31.40
N ASN A 176 -4.02 -31.71 31.52
CA ASN A 176 -2.77 -32.43 31.74
C ASN A 176 -2.67 -33.03 33.15
N LEU A 177 -3.29 -32.41 34.17
CA LEU A 177 -3.43 -33.02 35.49
C LEU A 177 -4.25 -34.31 35.41
N LEU A 178 -5.44 -34.26 34.81
CA LEU A 178 -6.30 -35.44 34.62
C LEU A 178 -5.59 -36.53 33.81
N ARG A 179 -4.89 -36.15 32.74
CA ARG A 179 -4.06 -37.09 31.96
C ARG A 179 -2.99 -37.76 32.82
N SER A 180 -2.37 -37.01 33.72
CA SER A 180 -1.32 -37.52 34.62
C SER A 180 -1.89 -38.46 35.68
N ILE A 181 -3.02 -38.10 36.29
CA ILE A 181 -3.78 -38.94 37.22
C ILE A 181 -4.23 -40.23 36.54
N SER A 182 -4.84 -40.15 35.35
CA SER A 182 -5.22 -41.33 34.58
C SER A 182 -4.01 -42.22 34.26
N THR A 183 -2.88 -41.64 33.87
CA THR A 183 -1.64 -42.39 33.66
C THR A 183 -1.17 -43.08 34.95
N TYR A 184 -1.35 -42.42 36.10
CA TYR A 184 -1.01 -42.97 37.41
C TYR A 184 -1.91 -44.13 37.84
N PHE A 185 -3.19 -44.11 37.49
CA PHE A 185 -4.15 -45.18 37.77
C PHE A 185 -4.30 -46.20 36.63
N THR A 186 -3.47 -46.09 35.58
CA THR A 186 -3.55 -47.00 34.43
C THR A 186 -3.21 -48.42 34.85
N ARG A 187 -4.18 -49.32 34.70
CA ARG A 187 -4.10 -50.73 35.14
C ARG A 187 -3.82 -50.88 36.64
N GLY A 188 -4.39 -49.97 37.44
CA GLY A 188 -4.18 -49.88 38.88
C GLY A 188 -3.19 -48.77 39.26
N VAL A 189 -2.95 -48.61 40.56
CA VAL A 189 -2.06 -47.56 41.08
C VAL A 189 -0.61 -47.89 40.78
N ILE A 190 0.05 -47.11 39.92
CA ILE A 190 1.48 -47.31 39.63
C ILE A 190 2.36 -46.64 40.67
N GLY A 191 3.35 -47.34 41.20
CA GLY A 191 4.29 -46.74 42.16
C GLY A 191 5.12 -45.58 41.57
N LYS A 192 5.61 -44.69 42.44
CA LYS A 192 6.46 -43.52 42.13
C LYS A 192 7.58 -43.78 41.12
N ARG A 193 8.30 -44.89 41.26
CA ARG A 193 9.42 -45.27 40.36
C ARG A 193 8.93 -45.57 38.94
N LYS A 194 7.81 -46.30 38.82
CA LYS A 194 7.19 -46.64 37.52
C LYS A 194 6.66 -45.38 36.84
N TYR A 195 5.95 -44.52 37.57
CA TYR A 195 5.47 -43.23 37.04
C TYR A 195 6.63 -42.36 36.50
N ARG A 196 7.71 -42.20 37.28
CA ARG A 196 8.89 -41.43 36.85
C ARG A 196 9.57 -42.04 35.61
N SER A 197 9.54 -43.36 35.46
CA SER A 197 10.03 -44.04 34.26
C SER A 197 9.16 -43.68 33.04
N LEU A 198 7.84 -43.80 33.16
CA LEU A 198 6.89 -43.44 32.09
C LEU A 198 7.03 -41.97 31.67
N TYR A 199 7.07 -41.05 32.63
CA TYR A 199 7.33 -39.63 32.37
C TYR A 199 8.58 -39.43 31.50
N ARG A 200 9.67 -40.14 31.81
CA ARG A 200 10.92 -40.05 31.04
C ARG A 200 10.78 -40.64 29.65
N VAL A 201 10.21 -41.84 29.52
CA VAL A 201 10.06 -42.52 28.22
C VAL A 201 9.18 -41.71 27.26
N LEU A 202 8.10 -41.12 27.75
CA LEU A 202 7.13 -40.40 26.91
C LEU A 202 7.61 -39.00 26.49
N SER A 203 8.47 -38.34 27.28
CA SER A 203 8.79 -36.93 27.08
C SER A 203 10.28 -36.61 26.94
N MET A 204 11.17 -37.55 27.26
CA MET A 204 12.62 -37.35 27.32
C MET A 204 13.37 -38.39 26.47
N LYS A 205 14.56 -38.02 26.00
CA LYS A 205 15.54 -38.88 25.34
C LYS A 205 16.95 -38.57 25.85
N LYS A 206 17.92 -39.45 25.57
CA LYS A 206 19.34 -39.16 25.88
C LYS A 206 19.78 -37.91 25.13
N ALA A 207 20.39 -36.97 25.85
CA ALA A 207 20.89 -35.75 25.21
C ALA A 207 22.17 -36.05 24.44
N LYS A 208 22.32 -35.41 23.27
CA LYS A 208 23.54 -35.55 22.45
C LYS A 208 24.69 -34.64 22.92
N ARG A 209 24.40 -33.62 23.73
CA ARG A 209 25.40 -32.63 24.19
C ARG A 209 26.12 -33.12 25.45
N LYS A 210 27.46 -32.98 25.47
CA LYS A 210 28.29 -33.23 26.67
C LYS A 210 27.75 -32.42 27.86
N GLY A 211 27.58 -33.07 29.01
CA GLY A 211 27.10 -32.45 30.26
C GLY A 211 25.59 -32.55 30.52
N LYS A 212 24.75 -32.92 29.54
CA LYS A 212 23.33 -33.21 29.79
C LYS A 212 23.05 -34.70 29.68
N LYS A 213 22.39 -35.28 30.68
CA LYS A 213 22.00 -36.70 30.66
C LYS A 213 20.74 -36.93 29.81
N LEU A 214 19.76 -36.03 29.89
CA LEU A 214 18.48 -36.14 29.21
C LEU A 214 18.08 -34.81 28.58
N GLU A 215 17.40 -34.89 27.44
CA GLU A 215 16.75 -33.76 26.78
C GLU A 215 15.32 -34.12 26.40
N ARG A 216 14.49 -33.09 26.26
CA ARG A 216 13.11 -33.28 25.85
C ARG A 216 13.02 -33.79 24.41
N ILE A 217 12.11 -34.73 24.15
CA ILE A 217 11.81 -35.15 22.78
C ILE A 217 11.27 -33.95 22.01
N LYS A 218 11.79 -33.76 20.79
CA LYS A 218 11.38 -32.72 19.87
C LYS A 218 11.16 -33.30 18.49
N ILE A 219 10.06 -32.91 17.86
CA ILE A 219 9.69 -33.22 16.48
C ILE A 219 9.62 -31.88 15.75
N MET A 220 10.37 -31.67 14.65
CA MET A 220 10.40 -30.36 13.97
C MET A 220 10.72 -29.18 14.91
N SER A 221 11.59 -29.38 15.91
CA SER A 221 11.89 -28.41 16.98
C SER A 221 10.73 -28.09 17.95
N CYS A 222 9.56 -28.71 17.75
CA CYS A 222 8.40 -28.66 18.64
C CYS A 222 8.54 -29.68 19.78
N LYS A 223 8.35 -29.24 21.03
CA LYS A 223 8.55 -30.04 22.24
C LYS A 223 7.35 -30.95 22.51
N VAL A 224 7.56 -32.24 22.74
CA VAL A 224 6.48 -33.14 23.16
C VAL A 224 6.00 -32.78 24.58
N ALA A 225 4.70 -32.61 24.78
CA ALA A 225 4.11 -32.29 26.07
C ALA A 225 4.44 -33.35 27.12
N ARG A 226 4.74 -32.93 28.36
CA ARG A 226 5.10 -33.83 29.46
C ARG A 226 3.92 -34.05 30.38
N LEU A 227 3.88 -35.23 31.00
CA LEU A 227 3.02 -35.46 32.16
C LEU A 227 3.45 -34.54 33.30
N LEU A 228 2.56 -34.34 34.27
CA LEU A 228 2.89 -33.59 35.46
C LEU A 228 3.91 -34.39 36.30
N PRO A 229 4.95 -33.76 36.87
CA PRO A 229 5.88 -34.46 37.75
C PRO A 229 5.14 -35.10 38.93
N TYR A 230 5.54 -36.32 39.32
CA TYR A 230 4.89 -37.10 40.38
C TYR A 230 4.57 -36.28 41.65
N ASN A 231 5.55 -35.50 42.13
CA ASN A 231 5.39 -34.71 43.35
C ASN A 231 4.31 -33.63 43.20
N LYS A 232 4.17 -33.04 42.00
CA LYS A 232 3.14 -32.03 41.72
C LYS A 232 1.77 -32.65 41.51
N MET A 233 1.72 -33.87 40.97
CA MET A 233 0.46 -34.59 40.75
C MET A 233 -0.16 -35.08 42.06
N ILE A 234 0.63 -35.53 43.03
CA ILE A 234 0.11 -35.99 44.33
C ILE A 234 -0.22 -34.82 45.27
N ALA A 235 0.41 -33.67 45.05
CA ALA A 235 0.15 -32.46 45.83
C ALA A 235 -0.98 -31.60 45.24
N ALA A 236 -1.60 -32.04 44.15
CA ALA A 236 -2.77 -31.40 43.54
C ALA A 236 -4.04 -32.00 44.13
#